data_AF-A0A822F2I7-F1
#
_entry.id   AF-A0A822F2I7-F1
#
_cell.length_a   1.000
_cell.length_b   1.000
_cell.length_c   1.000
_cell.angle_alpha   90.00
_cell.angle_beta   90.00
_cell.angle_gamma   90.00
#
_symmetry.space_group_name_H-M   'P 1'
#
loop_
_entity.id
_entity.type
_entity.pdbx_description
1 polymer ?
#
loop_
_entity_poly.entity_id
_entity_poly.type
_entity_poly.pdbx_seq_one_letter_code
_entity_poly.pdbx_strand_id
1 'polypeptide(L)'
;EFDEFKKLFGETLVTGFAHIHGYPVGILGNNGVLFSESALKGAHFIELCSQLKIPLLFLQNITGFMVGRDAEAGGIAKHGAKLVNAVACSQVPKITVIIGGSYGAGNYGMAGRSYR
;
A
#
# COMPACT_ATOMS: atom_id res chain seq x y z
N GLU A 1 7.58 -18.21 4.30
CA GLU A 1 7.42 -17.44 5.55
C GLU A 1 7.13 -15.99 5.19
N PHE A 2 6.41 -15.27 6.05
CA PHE A 2 6.00 -13.89 5.83
C PHE A 2 6.33 -13.04 7.06
N ASP A 3 7.21 -12.07 6.90
CA ASP A 3 7.67 -11.16 7.95
C ASP A 3 6.90 -9.85 7.88
N GLU A 4 5.94 -9.69 8.78
CA GLU A 4 5.04 -8.55 8.75
C GLU A 4 5.71 -7.26 9.25
N PHE A 5 5.68 -6.23 8.40
CA PHE A 5 6.16 -4.88 8.72
C PHE A 5 5.06 -4.08 9.42
N LYS A 6 5.41 -3.42 10.54
CA LYS A 6 4.49 -2.56 11.31
C LYS A 6 3.14 -3.24 11.58
N LYS A 7 3.17 -4.47 12.08
CA LYS A 7 1.98 -5.27 12.38
C LYS A 7 0.94 -4.54 13.23
N LEU A 8 1.37 -3.77 14.23
CA LEU A 8 0.51 -3.09 15.20
C LEU A 8 0.18 -1.62 14.84
N PHE A 9 0.40 -1.21 13.58
CA PHE A 9 0.14 0.16 13.14
C PHE A 9 -0.55 0.13 11.77
N GLY A 10 -1.66 0.85 11.60
CA GLY A 10 -2.41 0.87 10.33
C GLY A 10 -2.81 -0.53 9.88
N GLU A 11 -3.46 -1.30 10.76
CA GLU A 11 -3.76 -2.74 10.59
C GLU A 11 -4.67 -3.05 9.40
N THR A 12 -5.37 -2.05 8.86
CA THR A 12 -6.19 -2.20 7.64
C THR A 12 -5.36 -2.28 6.35
N LEU A 13 -4.05 -2.04 6.43
CA LEU A 13 -3.10 -2.34 5.37
C LEU A 13 -2.03 -3.28 5.91
N VAL A 14 -2.06 -4.52 5.45
CA VAL A 14 -1.04 -5.52 5.75
C VAL A 14 0.14 -5.27 4.83
N THR A 15 1.34 -5.18 5.40
CA THR A 15 2.58 -5.02 4.65
C THR A 15 3.62 -5.98 5.20
N GLY A 16 4.42 -6.61 4.35
CA GLY A 16 5.50 -7.46 4.85
C GLY A 16 6.32 -8.10 3.75
N PHE A 17 7.43 -8.68 4.17
CA PHE A 17 8.40 -9.33 3.30
C PHE A 17 8.11 -10.82 3.21
N ALA A 18 8.27 -11.38 2.01
CA ALA A 18 8.11 -12.81 1.76
C ALA A 18 9.01 -13.25 0.61
N HIS A 19 8.97 -14.55 0.32
CA HIS A 19 9.54 -15.11 -0.88
C HIS A 19 8.48 -15.87 -1.67
N ILE A 20 8.43 -15.65 -2.98
CA ILE A 20 7.58 -16.39 -3.93
C ILE A 20 8.51 -17.05 -4.94
N HIS A 21 8.50 -18.38 -5.02
CA HIS A 21 9.42 -19.16 -5.88
C HIS A 21 10.90 -18.78 -5.72
N GLY A 22 11.32 -18.41 -4.50
CA GLY A 22 12.70 -17.98 -4.20
C GLY A 22 13.00 -16.51 -4.49
N TYR A 23 12.08 -15.75 -5.11
CA TYR A 23 12.22 -14.32 -5.32
C TYR A 23 11.73 -13.53 -4.10
N PRO A 24 12.50 -12.55 -3.59
CA PRO A 24 12.03 -11.68 -2.52
C PRO A 24 10.87 -10.82 -3.03
N VAL A 25 9.86 -10.62 -2.19
CA VAL A 25 8.69 -9.80 -2.51
C VAL A 25 8.26 -8.98 -1.30
N GLY A 26 7.92 -7.71 -1.54
CA GLY A 26 7.23 -6.85 -0.59
C GLY A 26 5.74 -6.87 -0.90
N ILE A 27 4.93 -7.45 -0.01
CA ILE A 27 3.49 -7.60 -0.22
C ILE A 27 2.76 -6.46 0.49
N LEU A 28 1.82 -5.82 -0.19
CA LEU A 28 0.83 -4.91 0.38
C LEU A 28 -0.57 -5.44 0.11
N GLY A 29 -1.36 -5.67 1.15
CA GLY A 29 -2.72 -6.22 1.04
C GLY A 29 -3.72 -5.44 1.87
N ASN A 30 -4.91 -5.21 1.31
CA ASN A 30 -5.98 -4.50 2.02
C ASN A 30 -6.74 -5.45 2.95
N ASN A 31 -6.96 -4.99 4.18
CA ASN A 31 -7.79 -5.65 5.20
C ASN A 31 -8.83 -4.66 5.78
N GLY A 32 -9.36 -3.78 4.92
CA GLY A 32 -10.31 -2.73 5.30
C GLY A 32 -10.08 -1.42 4.54
N VAL A 33 -10.69 -0.33 5.05
CA VAL A 33 -10.50 1.04 4.54
C VAL A 33 -9.11 1.57 4.87
N LEU A 34 -8.55 2.43 4.03
CA LEU A 34 -7.27 3.08 4.31
C LEU A 34 -7.44 4.27 5.26
N PHE A 35 -6.77 4.22 6.41
CA PHE A 35 -6.60 5.35 7.32
C PHE A 35 -5.28 6.09 7.03
N SER A 36 -5.08 7.22 7.67
CA SER A 36 -3.83 7.99 7.61
C SER A 36 -2.61 7.15 7.99
N GLU A 37 -2.74 6.33 9.02
CA GLU A 37 -1.74 5.40 9.53
C GLU A 37 -1.42 4.32 8.48
N SER A 38 -2.46 3.74 7.88
CA SER A 38 -2.33 2.75 6.80
C SER A 38 -1.59 3.33 5.61
N ALA A 39 -1.90 4.57 5.21
CA ALA A 39 -1.22 5.26 4.12
C ALA A 39 0.25 5.56 4.42
N LEU A 40 0.56 6.03 5.63
CA LEU A 40 1.94 6.26 6.08
C LEU A 40 2.75 4.96 6.17
N LYS A 41 2.13 3.86 6.65
CA LYS A 41 2.73 2.53 6.68
C LYS A 41 3.08 2.05 5.27
N GLY A 42 2.13 2.14 4.34
CA GLY A 42 2.33 1.74 2.95
C GLY A 42 3.43 2.55 2.27
N ALA A 43 3.42 3.88 2.43
CA ALA A 43 4.43 4.77 1.85
C ALA A 43 5.85 4.39 2.31
N HIS A 44 6.04 4.26 3.64
CA HIS A 44 7.33 3.87 4.20
C HIS A 44 7.76 2.47 3.74
N PHE A 45 6.83 1.51 3.69
CA PHE A 45 7.14 0.16 3.24
C PHE A 45 7.57 0.12 1.77
N ILE A 46 6.93 0.90 0.89
CA ILE A 46 7.30 1.02 -0.52
C ILE A 46 8.68 1.64 -0.68
N GLU A 47 8.99 2.70 0.09
CA GLU A 47 10.32 3.32 0.09
C GLU A 47 11.40 2.33 0.50
N LEU A 48 11.14 1.54 1.55
CA LEU A 48 12.04 0.50 2.03
C LEU A 48 12.28 -0.57 0.97
N CYS A 49 11.21 -1.09 0.33
CA CYS A 49 11.34 -2.04 -0.78
C CYS A 49 12.10 -1.46 -1.96
N SER A 50 11.89 -0.18 -2.28
CA SER A 50 12.60 0.51 -3.36
C SER A 50 14.10 0.63 -3.07
N GLN A 51 14.49 0.92 -1.82
CA GLN A 51 15.90 0.97 -1.42
C GLN A 51 16.55 -0.42 -1.44
N LEU A 52 15.83 -1.43 -0.99
CA LEU A 52 16.29 -2.83 -0.94
C LEU A 52 16.20 -3.54 -2.30
N LYS A 53 15.67 -2.87 -3.34
CA LYS A 53 15.43 -3.43 -4.68
C LYS A 53 14.51 -4.67 -4.67
N ILE A 54 13.53 -4.68 -3.78
CA ILE A 54 12.55 -5.76 -3.63
C ILE A 54 11.31 -5.43 -4.48
N PRO A 55 10.91 -6.32 -5.41
CA PRO A 55 9.65 -6.19 -6.15
C PRO A 55 8.43 -6.09 -5.22
N LEU A 56 7.46 -5.29 -5.64
CA LEU A 56 6.22 -5.05 -4.89
C LEU A 56 5.06 -5.84 -5.47
N LEU A 57 4.28 -6.49 -4.60
CA LEU A 57 3.04 -7.16 -4.92
C LEU A 57 1.88 -6.47 -4.20
N PHE A 58 0.95 -5.91 -4.95
CA PHE A 58 -0.26 -5.27 -4.45
C PHE A 58 -1.45 -6.22 -4.59
N LEU A 59 -2.07 -6.58 -3.46
CA LEU A 59 -3.28 -7.38 -3.39
C LEU A 59 -4.47 -6.45 -3.09
N GLN A 60 -5.21 -6.09 -4.14
CA GLN A 60 -6.28 -5.13 -4.03
C GLN A 60 -7.59 -5.78 -3.55
N ASN A 61 -8.05 -5.32 -2.40
CA ASN A 61 -9.41 -5.50 -1.90
C ASN A 61 -9.84 -4.23 -1.14
N ILE A 62 -9.92 -3.11 -1.87
CA ILE A 62 -10.05 -1.77 -1.29
C ILE A 62 -11.35 -1.09 -1.68
N THR A 63 -12.05 -0.55 -0.69
CA THR A 63 -13.26 0.27 -0.84
C THR A 63 -12.97 1.77 -0.91
N GLY A 64 -11.82 2.21 -0.38
CA GLY A 64 -11.36 3.60 -0.44
C GLY A 64 -10.62 4.03 0.81
N PHE A 65 -10.43 5.34 0.95
CA PHE A 65 -9.92 5.96 2.17
C PHE A 65 -11.07 6.25 3.14
N MET A 66 -10.75 6.30 4.43
CA MET A 66 -11.71 6.76 5.44
C MET A 66 -12.17 8.18 5.13
N VAL A 67 -13.46 8.45 5.31
CA VAL A 67 -14.06 9.78 5.13
C VAL A 67 -14.61 10.29 6.45
N GLY A 68 -14.55 11.59 6.68
CA GLY A 68 -15.08 12.22 7.89
C GLY A 68 -14.30 13.45 8.28
N ARG A 69 -14.92 14.35 9.05
CA ARG A 69 -14.31 15.62 9.45
C ARG A 69 -12.97 15.43 10.15
N ASP A 70 -12.89 14.46 11.05
CA ASP A 70 -11.68 14.18 11.83
C ASP A 70 -10.58 13.56 10.97
N ALA A 71 -10.94 12.72 9.99
CA ALA A 71 -9.99 12.15 9.04
C ALA A 71 -9.40 13.23 8.12
N GLU A 72 -10.24 14.14 7.63
CA GLU A 72 -9.81 15.29 6.81
C GLU A 72 -8.94 16.25 7.63
N ALA A 73 -9.35 16.61 8.85
CA ALA A 73 -8.56 17.45 9.74
C ALA A 73 -7.22 16.80 10.16
N GLY A 74 -7.22 15.47 10.33
CA GLY A 74 -6.01 14.67 10.54
C GLY A 74 -5.09 14.62 9.31
N GLY A 75 -5.58 15.04 8.14
CA GLY A 75 -4.83 15.12 6.91
C GLY A 75 -4.76 13.80 6.15
N ILE A 76 -5.85 13.03 6.12
CA ILE A 76 -5.90 11.80 5.32
C ILE A 76 -5.55 12.04 3.85
N ALA A 77 -5.92 13.19 3.29
CA ALA A 77 -5.55 13.59 1.93
C ALA A 77 -4.02 13.69 1.74
N LYS A 78 -3.30 14.36 2.64
CA LYS A 78 -1.81 14.46 2.57
C LYS A 78 -1.16 13.09 2.77
N HIS A 79 -1.73 12.23 3.62
CA HIS A 79 -1.19 10.90 3.88
C HIS A 79 -1.42 9.96 2.70
N GLY A 80 -2.62 9.99 2.10
CA GLY A 80 -2.93 9.29 0.86
C GLY A 80 -2.05 9.75 -0.31
N ALA A 81 -1.81 11.06 -0.43
CA ALA A 81 -0.91 11.60 -1.44
C ALA A 81 0.53 11.08 -1.30
N LYS A 82 1.05 10.91 -0.07
CA LYS A 82 2.36 10.28 0.16
C LYS A 82 2.40 8.84 -0.32
N LEU A 83 1.35 8.07 -0.07
CA LEU A 83 1.24 6.69 -0.55
C LEU A 83 1.25 6.64 -2.08
N VAL A 84 0.42 7.46 -2.73
CA VAL A 84 0.36 7.56 -4.20
C VAL A 84 1.70 7.97 -4.78
N ASN A 85 2.39 8.93 -4.16
CA ASN A 85 3.72 9.37 -4.56
C ASN A 85 4.75 8.23 -4.44
N ALA A 86 4.74 7.48 -3.34
CA ALA A 86 5.63 6.34 -3.15
C ALA A 86 5.41 5.27 -4.23
N VAL A 87 4.14 4.94 -4.53
CA VAL A 87 3.78 4.01 -5.62
C VAL A 87 4.30 4.51 -6.97
N ALA A 88 4.06 5.79 -7.28
CA ALA A 88 4.41 6.39 -8.56
C ALA A 88 5.92 6.48 -8.79
N CYS A 89 6.68 6.87 -7.76
CA CYS A 89 8.12 7.11 -7.87
C CYS A 89 8.97 5.85 -7.67
N SER A 90 8.40 4.77 -7.11
CA SER A 90 9.11 3.51 -6.89
C SER A 90 9.58 2.89 -8.20
N GLN A 91 10.88 2.58 -8.28
CA GLN A 91 11.53 2.04 -9.48
C GLN A 91 11.59 0.51 -9.52
N VAL A 92 11.20 -0.16 -8.44
CA VAL A 92 11.12 -1.63 -8.42
C VAL A 92 9.92 -2.11 -9.22
N PRO A 93 9.95 -3.36 -9.73
CA PRO A 93 8.80 -3.96 -10.39
C PRO A 93 7.58 -3.96 -9.46
N LYS A 94 6.43 -3.56 -10.00
CA LYS A 94 5.15 -3.51 -9.28
C LYS A 94 4.18 -4.47 -9.97
N ILE A 95 3.67 -5.45 -9.24
CA ILE A 95 2.69 -6.42 -9.71
C ILE A 95 1.41 -6.19 -8.92
N THR A 96 0.28 -6.12 -9.61
CA THR A 96 -1.03 -5.89 -8.98
C THR A 96 -1.95 -7.04 -9.29
N VAL A 97 -2.55 -7.61 -8.24
CA VAL A 97 -3.58 -8.64 -8.33
C VAL A 97 -4.83 -8.12 -7.63
N ILE A 98 -5.92 -7.99 -8.37
CA ILE A 98 -7.21 -7.60 -7.81
C ILE A 98 -7.87 -8.88 -7.29
N ILE A 99 -7.96 -9.01 -5.97
CA ILE A 99 -8.54 -10.17 -5.29
C ILE A 99 -9.96 -9.89 -4.75
N GLY A 100 -10.40 -8.64 -4.80
CA GLY A 100 -11.73 -8.20 -4.36
C GLY A 100 -12.09 -6.84 -4.95
N GLY A 101 -12.42 -5.87 -4.09
CA GLY A 101 -12.76 -4.51 -4.52
C GLY A 101 -11.56 -3.71 -5.02
N SER A 102 -11.79 -2.81 -5.99
CA SER A 102 -10.82 -1.80 -6.42
C SER A 102 -11.56 -0.51 -6.78
N TYR A 103 -11.67 0.40 -5.82
CA TYR A 103 -12.55 1.57 -5.94
C TYR A 103 -11.82 2.90 -5.66
N GLY A 104 -12.17 3.91 -6.46
CA GLY A 104 -11.82 5.32 -6.23
C GLY A 104 -10.33 5.59 -6.03
N ALA A 105 -10.02 6.47 -5.08
CA ALA A 105 -8.64 6.83 -4.74
C ALA A 105 -7.81 5.65 -4.20
N GLY A 106 -8.46 4.60 -3.68
CA GLY A 106 -7.80 3.38 -3.24
C GLY A 106 -7.07 2.65 -4.38
N ASN A 107 -7.64 2.67 -5.59
CA ASN A 107 -6.98 2.10 -6.78
C ASN A 107 -5.66 2.83 -7.11
N TYR A 108 -5.58 4.14 -6.90
CA TYR A 108 -4.32 4.89 -7.06
C TYR A 108 -3.32 4.50 -5.96
N GLY A 109 -3.74 4.50 -4.70
CA GLY A 109 -2.88 4.12 -3.57
C GLY A 109 -2.35 2.69 -3.63
N MET A 110 -3.01 1.78 -4.36
CA MET A 110 -2.65 0.37 -4.44
C MET A 110 -2.11 -0.06 -5.82
N ALA A 111 -1.46 0.85 -6.55
CA ALA A 111 -0.82 0.57 -7.83
C ALA A 111 -1.77 0.00 -8.91
N GLY A 112 -2.90 0.68 -9.14
CA GLY A 112 -3.80 0.40 -10.26
C GLY A 112 -3.17 0.65 -11.65
N ARG A 113 -3.98 0.57 -12.71
CA ARG A 113 -3.50 0.58 -14.10
C ARG A 113 -2.75 1.86 -14.54
N SER A 114 -2.94 2.98 -13.85
CA SER A 114 -2.49 4.30 -14.31
C SER A 114 -0.98 4.52 -14.21
N TYR A 115 -0.25 3.66 -13.52
CA TYR A 115 1.21 3.74 -13.39
C TYR A 115 1.85 3.04 -14.59
N ARG A 116 2.50 3.81 -15.47
CA ARG A 116 3.28 3.30 -16.60
C ARG A 116 4.75 3.19 -16.24
#